data_AF-A0A534HTA0-F1
#
_entry.id   AF-A0A534HTA0-F1
#
_cell.length_a   1.000
_cell.length_b   1.000
_cell.length_c   1.000
_cell.angle_alpha   90.00
_cell.angle_beta   90.00
_cell.angle_gamma   90.00
#
_symmetry.space_group_name_H-M   'P 1'
#
loop_
_entity.id
_entity.type
_entity.pdbx_description
1 polymer ?
#
loop_
_entity_poly.entity_id
_entity_poly.type
_entity_poly.pdbx_seq_one_letter_code
_entity_poly.pdbx_strand_id
1 'polypeptide(L)'
;MSGSYRTATTANDEVLVDEATGRFLTALGPPNFHTIRVRTPDPTALLAFLDGYGASVHVSGPGIARADVHSEPPNDERLANLILRSGIGGSPRDYLATAVGEATASVRVVAYGTAALFGLLVAFGIHAVQARGFADRIPTVGVLRAVGAGNRWMRRRLLMETAPIAFLAGFAGAALGFLLGRSLQPATNLVLFGHQVPVPFDPISFGAIVLAVIAISIGSAQRLLSEALRVRPTESLRDVPAVEPPESLEVILRG
;
A
#
# COMPACT_ATOMS: atom_id res chain seq x y z
N MET A 1 54.58 -19.15 8.04
CA MET A 1 54.97 -20.56 7.79
C MET A 1 53.84 -21.22 7.02
N SER A 2 54.04 -21.52 5.74
CA SER A 2 53.04 -22.18 4.89
C SER A 2 53.13 -23.70 5.10
N GLY A 3 51.98 -24.35 5.21
CA GLY A 3 51.86 -25.80 5.30
C GLY A 3 50.72 -26.26 4.39
N SER A 4 50.97 -27.27 3.55
CA SER A 4 49.94 -27.85 2.70
C SER A 4 49.13 -28.88 3.49
N TYR A 5 47.80 -28.75 3.45
CA TYR A 5 46.87 -29.72 4.03
C TYR A 5 46.10 -30.37 2.89
N ARG A 6 46.10 -31.70 2.80
CA ARG A 6 45.28 -32.44 1.82
C ARG A 6 43.99 -32.88 2.48
N THR A 7 42.86 -32.46 1.92
CA THR A 7 41.53 -32.95 2.27
C THR A 7 41.15 -34.14 1.38
N ALA A 8 40.26 -35.02 1.87
CA ALA A 8 39.85 -36.25 1.18
C ALA A 8 38.85 -36.04 0.01
N THR A 9 38.69 -34.80 -0.47
CA THR A 9 37.75 -34.44 -1.56
C THR A 9 38.52 -33.78 -2.70
N THR A 10 38.21 -34.19 -3.94
CA THR A 10 38.95 -33.85 -5.18
C THR A 10 38.73 -32.44 -5.72
N ALA A 11 38.05 -31.56 -4.98
CA ALA A 11 37.85 -30.18 -5.37
C ALA A 11 38.58 -29.26 -4.39
N ASN A 12 39.50 -28.46 -4.95
CA ASN A 12 40.21 -27.32 -4.36
C ASN A 12 41.65 -27.62 -3.89
N ASP A 13 42.61 -27.30 -4.76
CA ASP A 13 43.96 -26.94 -4.36
C ASP A 13 43.88 -25.62 -3.54
N GLU A 14 43.97 -25.72 -2.23
CA GLU A 14 43.96 -24.54 -1.35
C GLU A 14 45.38 -24.25 -0.84
N VAL A 15 45.84 -23.02 -1.07
CA VAL A 15 47.14 -22.53 -0.62
C VAL A 15 46.96 -21.67 0.64
N LEU A 16 47.55 -22.09 1.76
CA LEU A 16 47.65 -21.25 2.94
C LEU A 16 48.72 -20.18 2.73
N VAL A 17 48.28 -18.94 2.63
CA VAL A 17 49.11 -17.74 2.56
C VAL A 17 48.97 -16.92 3.83
N ASP A 18 50.01 -16.17 4.18
CA ASP A 18 49.94 -15.18 5.25
C ASP A 18 48.98 -14.02 4.90
N GLU A 19 48.55 -13.30 5.92
CA GLU A 19 47.54 -12.23 5.81
C GLU A 19 47.91 -11.14 4.79
N ALA A 20 49.19 -10.78 4.72
CA ALA A 20 49.67 -9.76 3.77
C ALA A 20 49.54 -10.26 2.32
N THR A 21 49.89 -11.52 2.07
CA THR A 21 49.78 -12.15 0.75
C THR A 21 48.31 -12.37 0.37
N GLY A 22 47.43 -12.73 1.31
CA GLY A 22 45.99 -12.84 1.08
C GLY A 22 45.33 -11.51 0.68
N ARG A 23 45.75 -10.40 1.30
CA ARG A 23 45.28 -9.05 0.93
C ARG A 23 45.77 -8.63 -0.46
N PHE A 24 47.01 -8.96 -0.80
CA PHE A 24 47.58 -8.66 -2.11
C PHE A 24 46.84 -9.39 -3.24
N LEU A 25 46.56 -10.68 -3.07
CA LEU A 25 45.91 -11.50 -4.10
C LEU A 25 44.43 -11.18 -4.30
N THR A 26 43.76 -10.65 -3.28
CA THR A 26 42.30 -10.40 -3.33
C THR A 26 41.93 -8.96 -3.71
N ALA A 27 42.84 -7.98 -3.55
CA ALA A 27 42.66 -6.58 -3.97
C ALA A 27 41.36 -5.88 -3.49
N LEU A 28 40.72 -6.37 -2.42
CA LEU A 28 39.43 -5.86 -1.91
C LEU A 28 39.63 -5.02 -0.64
N GLY A 29 39.05 -3.83 -0.60
CA GLY A 29 39.03 -2.92 0.57
C GLY A 29 38.07 -3.38 1.70
N PRO A 30 38.13 -2.75 2.89
CA PRO A 30 37.30 -3.10 4.05
C PRO A 30 35.82 -2.70 3.81
N PRO A 31 34.80 -3.45 4.28
CA PRO A 31 34.77 -4.44 5.36
C PRO A 31 34.22 -5.80 4.89
N ASN A 32 35.07 -6.81 4.74
CA ASN A 32 34.65 -8.13 4.29
C ASN A 32 34.73 -9.18 5.41
N PHE A 33 33.72 -10.04 5.44
CA PHE A 33 33.56 -11.18 6.33
C PHE A 33 34.78 -12.09 6.29
N HIS A 34 35.26 -12.53 7.45
CA HIS A 34 36.34 -13.51 7.56
C HIS A 34 35.78 -14.78 8.19
N THR A 35 35.68 -15.86 7.39
CA THR A 35 35.42 -17.20 7.93
C THR A 35 36.74 -17.75 8.46
N ILE A 36 36.91 -17.74 9.77
CA ILE A 36 38.14 -18.20 10.42
C ILE A 36 37.91 -19.59 10.98
N ARG A 37 38.67 -20.59 10.50
CA ARG A 37 38.69 -21.93 11.12
C ARG A 37 39.66 -21.91 12.29
N VAL A 38 39.11 -21.89 13.52
CA VAL A 38 39.89 -21.89 14.76
C VAL A 38 39.98 -23.31 15.32
N ARG A 39 41.20 -23.77 15.63
CA ARG A 39 41.41 -25.00 16.40
C ARG A 39 41.42 -24.63 17.88
N THR A 40 40.40 -25.04 18.63
CA THR A 40 40.34 -24.85 20.08
C THR A 40 40.27 -26.19 20.80
N PRO A 41 41.06 -26.40 21.88
CA PRO A 41 40.88 -27.55 22.77
C PRO A 41 39.67 -27.38 23.71
N ASP A 42 39.18 -26.16 23.91
CA ASP A 42 38.01 -25.84 24.73
C ASP A 42 37.02 -24.95 23.96
N PRO A 43 35.94 -25.53 23.41
CA PRO A 43 34.89 -24.79 22.71
C PRO A 43 34.11 -23.82 23.60
N THR A 44 33.97 -24.10 24.90
CA THR A 44 33.14 -23.29 25.80
C THR A 44 33.81 -21.97 26.17
N ALA A 45 35.12 -21.99 26.42
CA ALA A 45 35.91 -20.77 26.63
C ALA A 45 35.93 -19.87 25.39
N LEU A 46 35.95 -20.45 24.18
CA LEU A 46 35.88 -19.70 22.93
C LEU A 46 34.53 -18.96 22.79
N LEU A 47 33.42 -19.62 23.10
CA LEU A 47 32.10 -18.99 23.02
C LEU A 47 31.95 -17.86 24.04
N ALA A 48 32.41 -18.03 25.28
CA ALA A 48 32.40 -16.97 26.29
C ALA A 48 33.30 -15.78 25.91
N PHE A 49 34.44 -16.04 25.27
CA PHE A 49 35.30 -15.00 24.72
C PHE A 49 34.57 -14.20 23.62
N LEU A 50 33.94 -14.88 22.67
CA LEU A 50 33.21 -14.24 21.57
C LEU A 50 32.00 -13.43 22.07
N ASP A 51 31.31 -13.92 23.10
CA ASP A 51 30.19 -13.22 23.74
C ASP A 51 30.60 -11.86 24.34
N GLY A 52 31.81 -11.77 24.90
CA GLY A 52 32.35 -10.54 25.47
C GLY A 52 32.69 -9.43 24.47
N TYR A 53 32.83 -9.73 23.18
CA TYR A 53 33.13 -8.72 22.14
C TYR A 53 31.88 -8.01 21.59
N GLY A 54 30.67 -8.52 21.87
CA GLY A 54 29.42 -7.91 21.45
C GLY A 54 29.16 -7.88 19.93
N ALA A 55 29.96 -8.62 19.15
CA ALA A 55 29.78 -8.76 17.70
C ALA A 55 28.93 -9.99 17.37
N SER A 56 28.11 -9.93 16.32
CA SER A 56 27.33 -11.07 15.83
C SER A 56 28.25 -12.11 15.20
N VAL A 57 28.34 -13.30 15.81
CA VAL A 57 29.24 -14.38 15.35
C VAL A 57 28.49 -15.70 15.24
N HIS A 58 28.67 -16.37 14.11
CA HIS A 58 28.16 -17.72 13.87
C HIS A 58 29.30 -18.74 14.06
N VAL A 59 29.15 -19.65 15.02
CA VAL A 59 30.16 -20.70 15.31
C VAL A 59 29.61 -22.08 15.01
N SER A 60 30.34 -22.85 14.19
CA SER A 60 30.02 -24.23 13.88
C SER A 60 31.26 -25.13 13.96
N GLY A 61 31.08 -26.37 14.45
CA GLY A 61 32.17 -27.34 14.57
C GLY A 61 31.73 -28.71 15.10
N PRO A 62 32.59 -29.74 14.98
CA PRO A 62 32.31 -31.08 15.48
C PRO A 62 32.25 -31.10 17.02
N GLY A 63 31.17 -31.65 17.59
CA GLY A 63 30.99 -31.80 19.04
C GLY A 63 30.48 -30.56 19.78
N ILE A 64 30.17 -29.47 19.07
CA ILE A 64 29.62 -28.23 19.65
C ILE A 64 28.15 -28.13 19.23
N ALA A 65 27.24 -27.95 20.19
CA ALA A 65 25.89 -27.52 19.87
C ALA A 65 25.99 -26.11 19.25
N ARG A 66 25.39 -25.93 18.08
CA ARG A 66 25.44 -24.70 17.28
C ARG A 66 25.14 -23.50 18.18
N ALA A 67 26.03 -22.51 18.19
CA ALA A 67 25.93 -21.34 19.06
C ALA A 67 26.02 -20.08 18.21
N ASP A 68 24.92 -19.34 18.19
CA ASP A 68 24.83 -18.03 17.57
C ASP A 68 24.96 -16.98 18.69
N VAL A 69 26.00 -16.15 18.62
CA VAL A 69 26.33 -15.14 19.64
C VAL A 69 25.89 -13.78 19.13
N HIS A 70 25.02 -13.07 19.87
CA HIS A 70 24.45 -11.76 19.48
C HIS A 70 23.79 -11.72 18.09
N SER A 71 23.09 -12.80 17.72
CA SER A 71 22.46 -12.97 16.39
C SER A 71 20.91 -12.96 16.42
N GLU A 72 20.29 -12.61 17.55
CA GLU A 72 18.82 -12.56 17.71
C GLU A 72 18.35 -11.19 18.25
N PRO A 73 17.67 -10.34 17.44
CA PRO A 73 17.53 -10.45 15.99
C PRO A 73 18.86 -10.11 15.29
N PRO A 74 19.15 -10.71 14.13
CA PRO A 74 20.39 -10.45 13.42
C PRO A 74 20.35 -9.03 12.85
N ASN A 75 21.20 -8.16 13.38
CA ASN A 75 21.36 -6.77 12.89
C ASN A 75 21.92 -6.69 11.46
N ASP A 76 22.38 -7.81 10.89
CA ASP A 76 22.98 -7.87 9.57
C ASP A 76 22.30 -8.94 8.69
N GLU A 77 21.64 -8.49 7.61
CA GLU A 77 20.99 -9.32 6.59
C GLU A 77 21.94 -10.34 5.93
N ARG A 78 23.25 -10.10 6.01
CA ARG A 78 24.26 -10.95 5.34
C ARG A 78 24.60 -12.20 6.14
N LEU A 79 24.64 -12.11 7.47
CA LEU A 79 24.78 -13.27 8.37
C LEU A 79 23.63 -14.25 8.18
N ALA A 80 22.44 -13.73 7.94
CA ALA A 80 21.27 -14.51 7.64
C ALA A 80 21.30 -15.22 6.29
N ASN A 81 21.72 -14.52 5.24
CA ASN A 81 21.91 -15.13 3.92
C ASN A 81 22.95 -16.26 3.98
N LEU A 82 23.98 -16.14 4.83
CA LEU A 82 24.97 -17.20 5.02
C LEU A 82 24.38 -18.41 5.78
N ILE A 83 23.58 -18.19 6.83
CA ILE A 83 22.87 -19.25 7.56
C ILE A 83 21.88 -19.97 6.63
N LEU A 84 21.12 -19.23 5.81
CA LEU A 84 20.16 -19.78 4.85
C LEU A 84 20.84 -20.59 3.73
N ARG A 85 21.96 -20.09 3.19
CA ARG A 85 22.69 -20.76 2.09
C ARG A 85 23.47 -21.97 2.55
N SER A 86 24.04 -21.93 3.75
CA SER A 86 24.81 -23.04 4.30
C SER A 86 23.91 -24.13 4.90
N GLY A 87 22.68 -23.80 5.30
CA GLY A 87 21.78 -24.71 6.02
C GLY A 87 22.31 -25.09 7.40
N ILE A 88 23.33 -24.37 7.90
CA ILE A 88 24.04 -24.61 9.15
C ILE A 88 23.84 -23.37 10.03
N GLY A 89 23.04 -23.49 11.09
CA GLY A 89 22.67 -22.43 12.02
C GLY A 89 21.25 -22.59 12.53
N GLY A 90 20.89 -21.96 13.65
CA GLY A 90 19.49 -21.85 14.03
C GLY A 90 18.85 -20.87 13.06
N SER A 91 17.80 -21.28 12.32
CA SER A 91 16.98 -20.29 11.60
C SER A 91 16.43 -19.34 12.67
N PRO A 92 16.79 -18.04 12.67
CA PRO A 92 16.31 -17.13 13.69
C PRO A 92 14.79 -17.17 13.66
N ARG A 93 14.16 -17.44 14.82
CA ARG A 93 12.69 -17.61 14.91
C ARG A 93 11.95 -16.39 14.33
N ASP A 94 12.61 -15.25 14.37
CA ASP A 94 12.11 -13.97 13.90
C ASP A 94 12.37 -13.72 12.41
N TYR A 95 13.22 -14.49 11.70
CA TYR A 95 13.47 -14.23 10.27
C TYR A 95 12.24 -14.44 9.41
N LEU A 96 11.53 -15.55 9.64
CA LEU A 96 10.26 -15.80 8.95
C LEU A 96 9.21 -14.77 9.36
N ALA A 97 9.19 -14.36 10.64
CA ALA A 97 8.27 -13.33 11.12
C ALA A 97 8.55 -11.96 10.50
N THR A 98 9.82 -11.57 10.40
CA THR A 98 10.29 -10.31 9.81
C THR A 98 10.09 -10.31 8.30
N ALA A 99 10.49 -11.37 7.59
CA ALA A 99 10.29 -11.48 6.14
C ALA A 99 8.80 -11.50 5.76
N VAL A 100 7.95 -12.20 6.53
CA VAL A 100 6.50 -12.16 6.36
C VAL A 100 5.94 -10.77 6.72
N GLY A 101 6.49 -10.12 7.75
CA GLY A 101 6.14 -8.75 8.14
C GLY A 101 6.42 -7.74 7.03
N GLU A 102 7.61 -7.79 6.42
CA GLU A 102 8.01 -6.91 5.32
C GLU A 102 7.23 -7.17 4.03
N ALA A 103 6.99 -8.45 3.71
CA ALA A 103 6.18 -8.83 2.56
C ALA A 103 4.72 -8.35 2.72
N THR A 104 4.13 -8.54 3.90
CA THR A 104 2.75 -8.10 4.18
C THR A 104 2.64 -6.58 4.25
N ALA A 105 3.66 -5.87 4.75
CA ALA A 105 3.70 -4.41 4.75
C ALA A 105 3.68 -3.86 3.31
N SER A 106 4.50 -4.43 2.42
CA SER A 106 4.56 -4.02 1.02
C SER A 106 3.21 -4.17 0.30
N VAL A 107 2.54 -5.31 0.49
CA VAL A 107 1.20 -5.57 -0.08
C VAL A 107 0.16 -4.59 0.47
N ARG A 108 0.19 -4.29 1.78
CA ARG A 108 -0.73 -3.32 2.39
C ARG A 108 -0.56 -1.92 1.82
N VAL A 109 0.68 -1.46 1.65
CA VAL A 109 0.95 -0.12 1.08
C VAL A 109 0.39 -0.02 -0.34
N VAL A 110 0.62 -1.02 -1.18
CA VAL A 110 0.08 -1.04 -2.56
C VAL A 110 -1.44 -1.10 -2.56
N ALA A 111 -2.04 -1.93 -1.70
CA ALA A 111 -3.49 -2.05 -1.59
C ALA A 111 -4.15 -0.73 -1.15
N TYR A 112 -3.64 -0.09 -0.09
CA TYR A 112 -4.17 1.19 0.38
C TYR A 112 -3.89 2.33 -0.60
N GLY A 113 -2.74 2.34 -1.27
CA GLY A 113 -2.44 3.30 -2.33
C GLY A 113 -3.43 3.21 -3.49
N THR A 114 -3.73 1.98 -3.95
CA THR A 114 -4.71 1.74 -5.01
C THR A 114 -6.13 2.12 -4.57
N ALA A 115 -6.51 1.77 -3.34
CA ALA A 115 -7.81 2.15 -2.78
C ALA A 115 -7.97 3.68 -2.69
N ALA A 116 -6.92 4.40 -2.30
CA ALA A 116 -6.92 5.86 -2.26
C ALA A 116 -7.09 6.48 -3.66
N LEU A 117 -6.40 5.94 -4.67
CA LEU A 117 -6.55 6.38 -6.06
C LEU A 117 -7.99 6.19 -6.58
N PHE A 118 -8.59 5.01 -6.35
CA PHE A 118 -9.99 4.80 -6.71
C PHE A 118 -10.95 5.68 -5.91
N GLY A 119 -10.70 5.89 -4.62
CA GLY A 119 -11.47 6.81 -3.79
C GLY A 119 -11.47 8.24 -4.36
N LEU A 120 -10.30 8.71 -4.83
CA LEU A 120 -10.17 10.01 -5.48
C LEU A 120 -10.94 10.07 -6.81
N LEU A 121 -10.82 9.04 -7.63
CA LEU A 121 -11.52 8.95 -8.92
C LEU A 121 -13.04 8.95 -8.72
N VAL A 122 -13.54 8.21 -7.74
CA VAL A 122 -14.96 8.20 -7.35
C VAL A 122 -15.37 9.59 -6.87
N ALA A 123 -14.54 10.28 -6.08
CA ALA A 123 -14.86 11.63 -5.61
C ALA A 123 -15.00 12.63 -6.75
N PHE A 124 -14.09 12.61 -7.73
CA PHE A 124 -14.19 13.43 -8.92
C PHE A 124 -15.40 13.07 -9.78
N GLY A 125 -15.69 11.77 -9.95
CA GLY A 125 -16.86 11.31 -10.70
C GLY A 125 -18.17 11.80 -10.08
N ILE A 126 -18.32 11.67 -8.76
CA ILE A 126 -19.47 12.19 -8.02
C ILE A 126 -19.59 13.70 -8.23
N HIS A 127 -18.50 14.44 -8.08
CA HIS A 127 -18.51 15.89 -8.25
C HIS A 127 -18.90 16.31 -9.66
N ALA A 128 -18.34 15.66 -10.69
CA ALA A 128 -18.63 15.96 -12.09
C ALA A 128 -20.10 15.73 -12.44
N VAL A 129 -20.68 14.60 -12.02
CA VAL A 129 -22.09 14.28 -12.25
C VAL A 129 -23.00 15.28 -11.52
N GLN A 130 -22.70 15.60 -10.26
CA GLN A 130 -23.46 16.59 -9.52
C GLN A 130 -23.33 17.99 -10.11
N ALA A 131 -22.14 18.40 -10.53
CA ALA A 131 -21.91 19.70 -11.15
C ALA A 131 -22.77 19.84 -12.41
N ARG A 132 -22.80 18.80 -13.24
CA ARG A 132 -23.66 18.77 -14.43
C ARG A 132 -25.14 18.88 -14.07
N GLY A 133 -25.63 18.06 -13.14
CA GLY A 133 -27.05 18.10 -12.75
C GLY A 133 -27.44 19.37 -11.97
N PHE A 134 -26.48 20.03 -11.33
CA PHE A 134 -26.69 21.28 -10.62
C PHE A 134 -26.73 22.48 -11.57
N ALA A 135 -26.01 22.44 -12.69
CA ALA A 135 -26.02 23.50 -13.70
C ALA A 135 -27.45 23.85 -14.14
N ASP A 136 -28.28 22.83 -14.37
CA ASP A 136 -29.69 22.98 -14.76
C ASP A 136 -30.57 23.61 -13.64
N ARG A 137 -30.09 23.62 -12.40
CA ARG A 137 -30.81 24.09 -11.20
C ARG A 137 -30.35 25.47 -10.72
N ILE A 138 -29.32 26.04 -11.32
CA ILE A 138 -28.79 27.37 -10.97
C ILE A 138 -29.88 28.46 -11.06
N PRO A 139 -30.75 28.52 -12.10
CA PRO A 139 -31.79 29.54 -12.18
C PRO A 139 -32.77 29.49 -11.00
N THR A 140 -33.14 28.28 -10.56
CA THR A 140 -34.04 28.06 -9.41
C THR A 140 -33.45 28.63 -8.12
N VAL A 141 -32.12 28.51 -7.92
CA VAL A 141 -31.41 29.12 -6.79
C VAL A 141 -31.52 30.65 -6.84
N GLY A 142 -31.39 31.24 -8.04
CA GLY A 142 -31.57 32.69 -8.25
C GLY A 142 -32.98 33.16 -7.89
N VAL A 143 -34.02 32.45 -8.35
CA VAL A 143 -35.43 32.75 -8.04
C VAL A 143 -35.71 32.65 -6.55
N LEU A 144 -35.27 31.57 -5.89
CA LEU A 144 -35.45 31.40 -4.44
C LEU A 144 -34.78 32.53 -3.65
N ARG A 145 -33.59 32.99 -4.08
CA ARG A 145 -32.92 34.14 -3.47
C ARG A 145 -33.69 35.44 -3.68
N ALA A 146 -34.28 35.66 -4.85
CA ALA A 146 -35.08 36.85 -5.13
C ALA A 146 -36.32 36.95 -4.24
N VAL A 147 -36.90 35.81 -3.86
CA VAL A 147 -38.04 35.72 -2.92
C VAL A 147 -37.58 35.76 -1.45
N GLY A 148 -36.27 35.91 -1.19
CA GLY A 148 -35.72 36.10 0.15
C GLY A 148 -35.26 34.83 0.88
N ALA A 149 -35.06 33.72 0.17
CA ALA A 149 -34.54 32.50 0.78
C ALA A 149 -33.13 32.69 1.35
N GLY A 150 -32.95 32.41 2.65
CA GLY A 150 -31.64 32.52 3.31
C GLY A 150 -30.67 31.38 2.97
N ASN A 151 -29.36 31.67 3.00
CA ASN A 151 -28.29 30.71 2.69
C ASN A 151 -28.36 29.42 3.54
N ARG A 152 -28.71 29.53 4.82
CA ARG A 152 -28.81 28.39 5.74
C ARG A 152 -30.00 27.48 5.41
N TRP A 153 -31.13 28.08 5.04
CA TRP A 153 -32.32 27.33 4.61
C TRP A 153 -32.01 26.54 3.34
N MET A 154 -31.36 27.18 2.36
CA MET A 154 -31.03 26.55 1.09
C MET A 154 -30.02 25.40 1.25
N ARG A 155 -29.00 25.57 2.09
CA ARG A 155 -28.06 24.48 2.43
C ARG A 155 -28.77 23.31 3.10
N ARG A 156 -29.67 23.56 4.05
CA ARG A 156 -30.41 22.49 4.74
C ARG A 156 -31.35 21.77 3.79
N ARG A 157 -32.02 22.49 2.89
CA ARG A 157 -32.88 21.90 1.86
C ARG A 157 -32.09 20.99 0.93
N LEU A 158 -30.95 21.47 0.44
CA LEU A 158 -30.06 20.67 -0.41
C LEU A 158 -29.57 19.41 0.32
N LEU A 159 -29.16 19.52 1.58
CA LEU A 159 -28.74 18.36 2.38
C LEU A 159 -29.85 17.32 2.53
N MET A 160 -31.09 17.76 2.78
CA MET A 160 -32.24 16.86 2.89
C MET A 160 -32.58 16.14 1.58
N GLU A 161 -32.25 16.73 0.43
CA GLU A 161 -32.44 16.12 -0.88
C GLU A 161 -31.29 15.16 -1.23
N THR A 162 -30.05 15.56 -0.98
CA THR A 162 -28.86 14.80 -1.38
C THR A 162 -28.55 13.64 -0.44
N ALA A 163 -28.74 13.80 0.87
CA ALA A 163 -28.38 12.79 1.87
C ALA A 163 -29.04 11.40 1.64
N PRO A 164 -30.35 11.27 1.39
CA PRO A 164 -30.96 9.95 1.18
C PRO A 164 -30.45 9.27 -0.09
N ILE A 165 -30.24 10.04 -1.17
CA ILE A 165 -29.71 9.51 -2.44
C ILE A 165 -28.27 9.04 -2.25
N ALA A 166 -27.45 9.84 -1.56
CA ALA A 166 -26.06 9.49 -1.27
C ALA A 166 -25.96 8.25 -0.37
N PHE A 167 -26.84 8.13 0.62
CA PHE A 167 -26.92 6.95 1.48
C PHE A 167 -27.29 5.69 0.68
N LEU A 168 -28.34 5.76 -0.14
CA LEU A 168 -28.76 4.63 -0.97
C LEU A 168 -27.68 4.23 -1.98
N ALA A 169 -27.04 5.20 -2.64
CA ALA A 169 -25.97 4.94 -3.58
C ALA A 169 -24.73 4.34 -2.90
N GLY A 170 -24.33 4.87 -1.74
CA GLY A 170 -23.22 4.34 -0.95
C GLY A 170 -23.50 2.93 -0.46
N PHE A 171 -24.70 2.68 0.07
CA PHE A 171 -25.10 1.35 0.53
C PHE A 171 -25.17 0.34 -0.61
N ALA A 172 -25.81 0.69 -1.73
CA ALA A 172 -25.91 -0.18 -2.90
C ALA A 172 -24.53 -0.46 -3.51
N GLY A 173 -23.68 0.56 -3.64
CA GLY A 173 -22.31 0.40 -4.16
C GLY A 173 -21.45 -0.49 -3.27
N ALA A 174 -21.50 -0.29 -1.94
CA ALA A 174 -20.77 -1.13 -0.99
C ALA A 174 -21.29 -2.57 -0.98
N ALA A 175 -22.61 -2.77 -1.05
CA ALA A 175 -23.23 -4.09 -1.11
C ALA A 175 -22.85 -4.83 -2.41
N LEU A 176 -22.90 -4.15 -3.55
CA LEU A 176 -22.46 -4.70 -4.83
C LEU A 176 -20.97 -5.04 -4.82
N GLY A 177 -20.12 -4.16 -4.29
CA GLY A 177 -18.69 -4.40 -4.16
C GLY A 177 -18.40 -5.64 -3.29
N PHE A 178 -19.12 -5.81 -2.18
CA PHE A 178 -19.02 -7.01 -1.34
C PHE A 178 -19.47 -8.27 -2.07
N LEU A 179 -20.61 -8.24 -2.77
CA LEU A 179 -21.12 -9.38 -3.53
C LEU A 179 -20.17 -9.80 -4.66
N LEU A 180 -19.62 -8.83 -5.40
CA LEU A 180 -18.61 -9.07 -6.42
C LEU A 180 -17.34 -9.65 -5.77
N GLY A 181 -16.84 -9.04 -4.71
CA GLY A 181 -15.66 -9.53 -3.99
C GLY A 181 -15.82 -10.95 -3.47
N ARG A 182 -17.05 -11.35 -3.11
CA ARG A 182 -17.37 -12.73 -2.74
C ARG A 182 -17.46 -13.67 -3.95
N SER A 183 -17.98 -13.20 -5.08
CA SER A 183 -18.08 -14.00 -6.32
C SER A 183 -16.74 -14.21 -7.04
N LEU A 184 -15.81 -13.26 -6.89
CA LEU A 184 -14.47 -13.29 -7.48
C LEU A 184 -13.47 -14.13 -6.66
N GLN A 185 -13.85 -14.60 -5.47
CA GLN A 185 -13.02 -15.51 -4.71
C GLN A 185 -12.92 -16.85 -5.45
N PRO A 186 -11.71 -17.33 -5.75
CA PRO A 186 -11.56 -18.66 -6.33
C PRO A 186 -12.17 -19.68 -5.36
N ALA A 187 -12.98 -20.61 -5.89
CA ALA A 187 -13.53 -21.74 -5.14
C ALA A 187 -12.45 -22.66 -4.55
N THR A 188 -11.21 -22.50 -5.02
CA THR A 188 -10.02 -23.11 -4.45
C THR A 188 -9.43 -22.18 -3.40
N ASN A 189 -9.42 -22.65 -2.15
CA ASN A 189 -8.68 -22.02 -1.06
C ASN A 189 -7.31 -21.57 -1.57
N LEU A 190 -7.06 -20.26 -1.53
CA LEU A 190 -5.72 -19.74 -1.75
C LEU A 190 -4.89 -20.18 -0.54
N VAL A 191 -4.37 -21.40 -0.59
CA VAL A 191 -3.51 -21.98 0.44
C VAL A 191 -2.14 -21.31 0.30
N LEU A 192 -2.03 -20.08 0.81
CA LEU A 192 -0.73 -19.57 1.21
C LEU A 192 -0.44 -20.17 2.60
N PHE A 193 0.53 -21.08 2.67
CA PHE A 193 1.03 -21.64 3.92
C PHE A 193 -0.02 -22.36 4.81
N GLY A 194 -0.96 -23.09 4.21
CA GLY A 194 -1.93 -23.91 4.97
C GLY A 194 -3.05 -23.14 5.66
N HIS A 195 -3.09 -21.80 5.55
CA HIS A 195 -4.15 -20.98 6.13
C HIS A 195 -5.17 -20.55 5.08
N GLN A 196 -6.45 -20.84 5.35
CA GLN A 196 -7.55 -20.27 4.60
C GLN A 196 -7.61 -18.78 4.94
N VAL A 197 -7.49 -17.91 3.95
CA VAL A 197 -7.82 -16.49 4.10
C VAL A 197 -9.25 -16.32 3.57
N PRO A 198 -10.28 -16.56 4.39
CA PRO A 198 -11.61 -16.09 4.03
C PRO A 198 -11.53 -14.56 3.88
N VAL A 199 -12.34 -13.98 3.01
CA VAL A 199 -12.62 -12.55 3.08
C VAL A 199 -13.81 -12.40 4.04
N PRO A 200 -13.59 -12.20 5.34
CA PRO A 200 -14.69 -11.93 6.25
C PRO A 200 -15.36 -10.63 5.83
N PHE A 201 -16.69 -10.58 5.96
CA PHE A 201 -17.38 -9.30 5.92
C PHE A 201 -16.88 -8.46 7.12
N ASP A 202 -16.26 -7.32 6.83
CA ASP A 202 -15.89 -6.33 7.83
C ASP A 202 -16.94 -5.20 7.85
N PRO A 203 -17.83 -5.16 8.87
CA PRO A 203 -18.83 -4.11 9.00
C PRO A 203 -18.23 -2.71 9.11
N ILE A 204 -17.01 -2.60 9.66
CA ILE A 204 -16.34 -1.32 9.87
C ILE A 204 -15.92 -0.74 8.52
N SER A 205 -15.23 -1.51 7.69
CA SER A 205 -14.87 -1.10 6.33
C SER A 205 -16.11 -0.80 5.48
N PHE A 206 -17.16 -1.61 5.58
CA PHE A 206 -18.43 -1.35 4.87
C PHE A 206 -19.02 0.01 5.28
N GLY A 207 -19.15 0.25 6.59
CA GLY A 207 -19.67 1.52 7.11
C GLY A 207 -18.80 2.71 6.73
N ALA A 208 -17.48 2.56 6.75
CA ALA A 208 -16.53 3.60 6.36
C ALA A 208 -16.67 4.00 4.89
N ILE A 209 -16.86 3.03 3.98
CA ILE A 209 -17.09 3.30 2.55
C ILE A 209 -18.40 4.07 2.35
N VAL A 210 -19.49 3.62 2.97
CA VAL A 210 -20.80 4.29 2.87
C VAL A 210 -20.71 5.73 3.40
N LEU A 211 -20.08 5.92 4.56
CA LEU A 211 -19.87 7.24 5.15
C LEU A 211 -19.00 8.13 4.26
N ALA A 212 -17.94 7.60 3.68
CA ALA A 212 -17.06 8.34 2.77
C ALA A 212 -17.83 8.83 1.53
N VAL A 213 -18.63 7.98 0.90
CA VAL A 213 -19.48 8.36 -0.25
C VAL A 213 -20.46 9.47 0.13
N ILE A 214 -21.11 9.35 1.29
CA ILE A 214 -22.03 10.37 1.80
C ILE A 214 -21.29 11.70 2.03
N ALA A 215 -20.13 11.66 2.69
CA ALA A 215 -19.34 12.85 2.99
C ALA A 215 -18.85 13.56 1.72
N ILE A 216 -18.35 12.81 0.75
CA ILE A 216 -17.92 13.32 -0.57
C ILE A 216 -19.10 13.94 -1.31
N SER A 217 -20.23 13.24 -1.37
CA SER A 217 -21.44 13.71 -2.04
C SER A 217 -21.99 15.00 -1.43
N ILE A 218 -22.08 15.07 -0.10
CA ILE A 218 -22.50 16.26 0.63
C ILE A 218 -21.49 17.41 0.43
N GLY A 219 -20.19 17.13 0.52
CA GLY A 219 -19.13 18.12 0.32
C GLY A 219 -19.19 18.75 -1.06
N SER A 220 -19.36 17.91 -2.10
CA SER A 220 -19.57 18.36 -3.47
C SER A 220 -20.80 19.25 -3.61
N ALA A 221 -21.96 18.81 -3.11
CA ALA A 221 -23.20 19.58 -3.19
C ALA A 221 -23.10 20.94 -2.46
N GLN A 222 -22.48 20.97 -1.28
CA GLN A 222 -22.22 22.21 -0.55
C GLN A 222 -21.29 23.15 -1.32
N ARG A 223 -20.26 22.61 -1.98
CA ARG A 223 -19.33 23.38 -2.79
C ARG A 223 -20.05 24.04 -3.96
N LEU A 224 -20.80 23.28 -4.75
CA LEU A 224 -21.57 23.78 -5.89
C LEU A 224 -22.56 24.88 -5.48
N LEU A 225 -23.29 24.65 -4.38
CA LEU A 225 -24.18 25.67 -3.84
C LEU A 225 -23.42 26.92 -3.38
N SER A 226 -22.25 26.74 -2.75
CA SER A 226 -21.44 27.88 -2.30
C SER A 226 -20.90 28.72 -3.47
N GLU A 227 -20.55 28.07 -4.59
CA GLU A 227 -20.14 28.74 -5.81
C GLU A 227 -21.31 29.53 -6.41
N ALA A 228 -22.50 28.93 -6.52
CA ALA A 228 -23.70 29.61 -7.00
C ALA A 228 -24.16 30.77 -6.09
N LEU A 229 -23.93 30.67 -4.77
CA LEU A 229 -24.25 31.74 -3.83
C LEU A 229 -23.33 32.96 -3.96
N ARG A 230 -22.09 32.77 -4.46
CA ARG A 230 -21.12 33.85 -4.67
C ARG A 230 -21.42 34.67 -5.92
N VAL A 231 -22.02 34.05 -6.95
CA VAL A 231 -22.41 34.74 -8.20
C VAL A 231 -23.60 35.67 -7.93
N ARG A 232 -23.61 36.85 -8.58
CA ARG A 232 -24.66 37.86 -8.39
C ARG A 232 -25.97 37.40 -9.08
N PRO A 233 -27.16 37.58 -8.47
CA PRO A 233 -28.43 37.06 -9.01
C PRO A 233 -28.77 37.52 -10.44
N THR A 234 -28.26 38.68 -10.84
CA THR A 234 -28.51 39.27 -12.17
C THR A 234 -27.72 38.57 -13.29
N GLU A 235 -26.62 37.89 -12.98
CA GLU A 235 -25.82 37.16 -13.97
C GLU A 235 -26.43 35.79 -14.30
N SER A 236 -27.02 35.11 -13.30
CA SER A 236 -27.64 33.79 -13.54
C SER A 236 -28.94 33.83 -14.35
N LEU A 237 -29.53 35.02 -14.54
CA LEU A 237 -30.73 35.24 -15.36
C LEU A 237 -30.38 35.68 -16.80
N ARG A 238 -29.16 36.15 -17.04
CA ARG A 238 -28.70 36.61 -18.36
C ARG A 238 -28.26 35.47 -19.27
N ASP A 239 -27.97 34.31 -18.69
CA ASP A 239 -27.46 33.13 -19.41
C ASP A 239 -28.57 32.28 -20.07
N VAL A 240 -29.72 32.88 -20.38
CA VAL A 240 -30.55 32.36 -21.47
C VAL A 240 -29.80 32.74 -22.73
N PRO A 241 -29.11 31.82 -23.43
CA PRO A 241 -28.53 32.16 -24.72
C PRO A 241 -29.68 32.70 -25.56
N ALA A 242 -29.50 33.89 -26.13
CA ALA A 242 -30.39 34.38 -27.16
C ALA A 242 -30.58 33.21 -28.13
N VAL A 243 -31.79 32.64 -28.16
CA VAL A 243 -32.16 31.66 -29.18
C VAL A 243 -31.91 32.40 -30.48
N GLU A 244 -30.81 32.08 -31.17
CA GLU A 244 -30.61 32.55 -32.53
C GLU A 244 -31.90 32.18 -33.28
N PRO A 245 -32.61 33.15 -33.86
CA PRO A 245 -33.85 32.87 -34.55
C PRO A 245 -33.55 31.78 -35.59
N PRO A 246 -34.38 30.73 -35.71
CA PRO A 246 -34.10 29.67 -36.66
C PRO A 246 -33.96 30.29 -38.05
N GLU A 247 -32.78 30.18 -38.65
CA GLU A 247 -32.58 30.50 -40.06
C GLU A 247 -33.40 29.50 -40.88
N SER A 248 -34.65 29.82 -41.14
CA SER A 248 -35.51 29.05 -42.03
C SER A 248 -34.99 29.25 -43.45
N LEU A 249 -34.21 28.30 -43.94
CA LEU A 249 -33.85 28.19 -45.35
C LEU A 249 -35.11 27.77 -46.14
N GLU A 250 -35.83 28.76 -46.67
CA GLU A 250 -36.88 28.54 -47.66
C GLU A 250 -36.21 28.27 -49.01
N VAL A 251 -36.13 27.00 -49.40
CA VAL A 251 -35.63 26.59 -50.72
C VAL A 251 -36.82 26.47 -51.67
N ILE A 252 -37.00 27.48 -52.52
CA ILE A 252 -37.97 27.45 -53.61
C ILE A 252 -37.34 26.70 -54.78
N LEU A 253 -37.72 25.43 -54.96
CA LEU A 253 -37.36 24.66 -56.15
C LEU A 253 -38.32 25.02 -57.29
N ARG A 254 -37.79 25.64 -58.35
CA ARG A 254 -38.49 25.72 -59.64
C ARG A 254 -38.30 24.39 -60.39
N GLY A 255 -39.42 23.73 -60.69
CA GLY A 255 -39.51 22.79 -61.80
C GLY A 255 -39.58 23.51 -63.14
#